data_AF-A0A925GD26-F1
#
_entry.id   AF-A0A925GD26-F1
#
_cell.length_a   1.000
_cell.length_b   1.000
_cell.length_c   1.000
_cell.angle_alpha   90.00
_cell.angle_beta   90.00
_cell.angle_gamma   90.00
#
_symmetry.space_group_name_H-M   'P 1'
#
loop_
_entity.id
_entity.type
_entity.pdbx_description
1 polymer ?
#
loop_
_entity_poly.entity_id
_entity_poly.type
_entity_poly.pdbx_seq_one_letter_code
_entity_poly.pdbx_strand_id
1 'polypeptide(L)'
;MSPHAPPLHGSLPPQGAKSARGGPARICGVAHRGFTLIELLVAISIMAVMTLMAWRGLDGMQSATQNTRAHADAVLTLETGLAQWSADLDAMVAPSALPGAPTAMDWDGRVLRVTRRNSTEAGDGLLVVAWTRGNRDGIEQWLRWQSAPLRLQQDWQTAWTLAGQWAQSPSDSAKKQEVAIAALDQWQIYYYRGGAWSNPLSSSGTPTSDTVQPVQRSGLPDGIRLVLGVATPHPLSGVLTRDWAQPTLTGSAQ
;
A
#
# COMPACT_ATOMS: atom_id res chain seq x y z
N MET A 1 19.51 52.75 -7.05
CA MET A 1 20.69 52.87 -6.16
C MET A 1 21.67 51.78 -6.54
N SER A 2 22.60 52.10 -7.44
CA SER A 2 23.94 51.48 -7.49
C SER A 2 24.90 52.60 -7.09
N PRO A 3 26.02 52.31 -6.41
CA PRO A 3 27.24 51.91 -7.12
C PRO A 3 27.97 50.80 -6.32
N HIS A 4 29.09 50.18 -6.67
CA HIS A 4 30.30 50.71 -7.26
C HIS A 4 31.21 49.48 -7.53
N ALA A 5 31.63 49.25 -8.76
CA ALA A 5 32.98 48.76 -9.01
C ALA A 5 33.89 49.99 -9.04
N PRO A 6 35.12 49.93 -8.52
CA PRO A 6 36.17 50.52 -9.32
C PRO A 6 37.47 49.71 -9.39
N PRO A 7 38.34 50.04 -10.37
CA PRO A 7 39.53 49.31 -10.78
C PRO A 7 40.81 50.01 -10.30
N LEU A 8 41.95 49.65 -10.92
CA LEU A 8 43.22 50.38 -11.10
C LEU A 8 44.43 49.70 -10.43
N HIS A 9 45.42 49.21 -11.18
CA HIS A 9 46.51 49.90 -11.94
C HIS A 9 47.79 50.05 -11.08
N GLY A 10 48.89 49.45 -11.55
CA GLY A 10 50.26 49.65 -11.04
C GLY A 10 51.23 48.74 -11.80
N SER A 11 51.80 49.18 -12.92
CA SER A 11 53.05 49.95 -13.05
C SER A 11 54.34 49.10 -12.98
N LEU A 12 54.94 48.87 -14.16
CA LEU A 12 56.38 48.68 -14.44
C LEU A 12 57.21 49.90 -13.94
N PRO A 13 58.58 49.96 -13.94
CA PRO A 13 59.71 49.04 -14.28
C PRO A 13 60.82 49.08 -13.14
N PRO A 14 62.16 48.83 -13.29
CA PRO A 14 62.98 48.42 -14.45
C PRO A 14 64.03 47.29 -14.25
N GLN A 15 64.47 46.85 -15.44
CA GLN A 15 65.75 46.27 -15.84
C GLN A 15 66.91 46.24 -14.84
N GLY A 16 67.57 45.07 -14.81
CA GLY A 16 69.02 45.02 -14.99
C GLY A 16 69.78 44.05 -14.09
N ALA A 17 70.09 42.85 -14.61
CA ALA A 17 71.44 42.27 -14.51
C ALA A 17 71.56 41.05 -15.43
N LYS A 18 72.70 40.99 -16.11
CA LYS A 18 73.02 40.12 -17.24
C LYS A 18 73.57 38.77 -16.78
N SER A 19 73.38 37.79 -17.66
CA SER A 19 74.36 36.77 -18.05
C SER A 19 74.69 35.63 -17.08
N ALA A 20 74.31 34.41 -17.47
CA ALA A 20 75.29 33.34 -17.68
C ALA A 20 74.75 32.27 -18.63
N ARG A 21 75.59 31.92 -19.61
CA ARG A 21 75.51 30.74 -20.49
C ARG A 21 75.39 29.46 -19.66
N GLY A 22 74.66 28.45 -20.16
CA GLY A 22 74.89 27.08 -19.73
C GLY A 22 73.82 26.04 -20.08
N GLY A 23 73.93 25.46 -21.27
CA GLY A 23 73.61 24.04 -21.47
C GLY A 23 72.24 23.71 -22.09
N PRO A 24 72.17 22.84 -23.12
CA PRO A 24 70.91 22.24 -23.53
C PRO A 24 70.45 21.29 -22.41
N ALA A 25 69.29 21.58 -21.82
CA ALA A 25 68.55 20.57 -21.07
C ALA A 25 68.19 19.45 -22.05
N ARG A 26 68.99 18.37 -22.04
CA ARG A 26 68.61 17.11 -22.69
C ARG A 26 67.31 16.68 -22.02
N ILE A 27 66.22 16.73 -22.77
CA ILE A 27 65.04 15.92 -22.48
C ILE A 27 65.58 14.49 -22.42
N CYS A 28 65.70 13.95 -21.21
CA CYS A 28 66.07 12.57 -21.01
C CYS A 28 64.91 11.76 -21.60
N GLY A 29 65.10 11.28 -22.83
CA GLY A 29 64.15 10.40 -23.47
C GLY A 29 63.94 9.21 -22.56
N VAL A 30 62.71 9.03 -22.08
CA VAL A 30 62.31 7.82 -21.40
C VAL A 30 62.59 6.68 -22.39
N ALA A 31 63.50 5.78 -22.03
CA ALA A 31 63.77 4.60 -22.82
C ALA A 31 62.45 3.84 -23.00
N HIS A 32 61.94 3.78 -24.23
CA HIS A 32 60.83 2.91 -24.59
C HIS A 32 61.27 1.47 -24.37
N ARG A 33 60.98 0.91 -23.19
CA ARG A 33 61.00 -0.53 -22.98
C ARG A 33 59.92 -1.12 -23.87
N GLY A 34 60.31 -2.00 -24.80
CA GLY A 34 59.37 -2.73 -25.64
C GLY A 34 58.45 -3.58 -24.75
N PHE A 35 57.15 -3.41 -24.93
CA PHE A 35 56.12 -4.11 -24.17
C PHE A 35 56.16 -5.60 -24.54
N THR A 36 56.41 -6.48 -23.58
CA THR A 36 56.43 -7.93 -23.88
C THR A 36 54.99 -8.45 -24.00
N LEU A 37 54.78 -9.48 -24.83
CA LEU A 37 53.47 -10.12 -25.00
C LEU A 37 52.86 -10.54 -23.65
N ILE A 38 53.69 -11.03 -22.74
CA ILE A 38 53.30 -11.50 -21.41
C ILE A 38 52.75 -10.34 -20.57
N GLU A 39 53.37 -9.16 -20.63
CA GLU A 39 52.97 -7.97 -19.89
C GLU A 39 51.58 -7.46 -20.33
N LEU A 40 51.30 -7.50 -21.64
CA LEU A 40 49.97 -7.21 -22.19
C LEU A 40 48.92 -8.21 -21.74
N LEU A 41 49.25 -9.50 -21.79
CA LEU A 41 48.32 -10.56 -21.37
C LEU A 41 47.97 -10.43 -19.89
N VAL A 42 48.95 -10.15 -19.03
CA VAL A 42 48.71 -9.91 -17.60
C VAL A 42 47.86 -8.64 -17.41
N ALA A 43 48.20 -7.53 -18.05
CA ALA A 43 47.44 -6.29 -17.92
C ALA A 43 45.96 -6.45 -18.34
N ILE A 44 45.72 -7.11 -19.49
CA ILE A 44 44.36 -7.39 -19.98
C ILE A 44 43.64 -8.36 -19.02
N SER A 45 44.33 -9.36 -18.48
CA SER A 45 43.71 -10.29 -17.51
C SER A 45 43.25 -9.59 -16.23
N ILE A 46 44.07 -8.69 -15.67
CA ILE A 46 43.72 -7.91 -14.47
C ILE A 46 42.55 -6.97 -14.79
N MET A 47 42.61 -6.25 -15.91
CA MET A 47 41.50 -5.38 -16.35
C MET A 47 40.20 -6.15 -16.57
N ALA A 48 40.27 -7.35 -17.14
CA ALA A 48 39.10 -8.21 -17.35
C ALA A 48 38.46 -8.60 -16.00
N VAL A 49 39.27 -9.00 -15.01
CA VAL A 49 38.77 -9.37 -13.68
C VAL A 49 38.16 -8.16 -12.96
N MET A 50 38.84 -7.01 -12.96
CA MET A 50 38.32 -5.78 -12.35
C MET A 50 37.00 -5.35 -12.98
N THR A 51 36.90 -5.45 -14.30
CA THR A 51 35.66 -5.12 -15.04
C THR A 51 34.54 -6.07 -14.63
N LEU A 52 34.79 -7.39 -14.57
CA LEU A 52 33.77 -8.36 -14.16
C LEU A 52 33.28 -8.11 -12.73
N MET A 53 34.18 -7.78 -11.80
CA MET A 53 33.82 -7.45 -10.41
C MET A 53 32.99 -6.16 -10.33
N ALA A 54 33.32 -5.14 -11.12
CA ALA A 54 32.56 -3.90 -11.17
C ALA A 54 31.10 -4.13 -11.63
N TRP A 55 30.88 -4.96 -12.66
CA TRP A 55 29.54 -5.30 -13.13
C TRP A 55 28.74 -6.10 -12.09
N ARG A 56 29.37 -7.05 -11.41
CA ARG A 56 28.71 -7.79 -10.31
C ARG A 56 28.36 -6.89 -9.12
N GLY A 57 29.17 -5.87 -8.84
CA GLY A 57 28.87 -4.87 -7.81
C GLY A 57 27.66 -4.01 -8.15
N LEU A 58 27.54 -3.60 -9.42
CA LEU A 58 26.38 -2.86 -9.93
C LEU A 58 25.10 -3.72 -9.90
N ASP A 59 25.18 -4.98 -10.35
CA ASP A 59 24.06 -5.92 -10.32
C ASP A 59 23.55 -6.15 -8.89
N GLY A 60 24.46 -6.32 -7.92
CA GLY A 60 24.12 -6.49 -6.51
C GLY A 60 23.36 -5.29 -5.94
N MET A 61 23.78 -4.07 -6.25
CA MET A 61 23.05 -2.86 -5.81
C MET A 61 21.70 -2.72 -6.50
N GLN A 62 21.60 -3.06 -7.78
CA GLN A 62 20.34 -3.03 -8.50
C GLN A 62 19.33 -4.02 -7.89
N SER A 63 19.73 -5.25 -7.59
CA SER A 63 18.86 -6.22 -6.92
C SER A 63 18.49 -5.78 -5.51
N ALA A 64 19.42 -5.22 -4.74
CA ALA A 64 19.15 -4.73 -3.38
C ALA A 64 18.14 -3.57 -3.37
N THR A 65 18.26 -2.62 -4.31
CA THR A 65 17.32 -1.50 -4.45
C THR A 65 15.95 -1.97 -4.93
N GLN A 66 15.89 -2.93 -5.86
CA GLN A 66 14.63 -3.55 -6.30
C GLN A 66 13.92 -4.25 -5.15
N ASN A 67 14.63 -5.04 -4.35
CA ASN A 67 14.06 -5.70 -3.17
C ASN A 67 13.51 -4.65 -2.19
N THR A 68 14.31 -3.64 -1.86
CA THR A 68 13.89 -2.56 -0.92
C THR A 68 12.64 -1.83 -1.41
N ARG A 69 12.55 -1.54 -2.72
CA ARG A 69 11.35 -0.94 -3.32
C ARG A 69 10.13 -1.86 -3.20
N ALA A 70 10.29 -3.14 -3.54
CA ALA A 70 9.20 -4.11 -3.41
C ALA A 70 8.68 -4.23 -1.97
N HIS A 71 9.56 -4.18 -0.97
CA HIS A 71 9.16 -4.17 0.44
C HIS A 71 8.34 -2.91 0.77
N ALA A 72 8.81 -1.73 0.36
CA ALA A 72 8.11 -0.47 0.59
C ALA A 72 6.73 -0.45 -0.10
N ASP A 73 6.66 -0.89 -1.36
CA ASP A 73 5.42 -0.95 -2.14
C ASP A 73 4.42 -1.92 -1.50
N ALA A 74 4.88 -3.07 -0.99
CA ALA A 74 4.04 -4.04 -0.29
C ALA A 74 3.43 -3.47 0.99
N VAL A 75 4.25 -2.79 1.81
CA VAL A 75 3.78 -2.10 3.03
C VAL A 75 2.76 -1.02 2.68
N LEU A 76 3.06 -0.16 1.70
CA LEU A 76 2.16 0.92 1.28
C LEU A 76 0.83 0.39 0.76
N THR A 77 0.85 -0.72 0.02
CA THR A 77 -0.36 -1.37 -0.49
C THR A 77 -1.22 -1.89 0.67
N LEU A 78 -0.63 -2.57 1.65
CA LEU A 78 -1.34 -3.05 2.82
C LEU A 78 -1.91 -1.89 3.67
N GLU A 79 -1.12 -0.85 3.93
CA GLU A 79 -1.56 0.35 4.64
C GLU A 79 -2.72 1.05 3.93
N THR A 80 -2.63 1.19 2.60
CA THR A 80 -3.72 1.73 1.77
C THR A 80 -4.97 0.87 1.88
N GLY A 81 -4.83 -0.46 1.87
CA GLY A 81 -5.94 -1.38 2.09
C GLY A 81 -6.60 -1.23 3.46
N LEU A 82 -5.82 -1.05 4.52
CA LEU A 82 -6.33 -0.83 5.89
C LEU A 82 -6.99 0.53 6.06
N ALA A 83 -6.45 1.56 5.40
CA ALA A 83 -7.06 2.88 5.32
C ALA A 83 -8.40 2.80 4.57
N GLN A 84 -8.44 2.11 3.43
CA GLN A 84 -9.65 1.89 2.65
C GLN A 84 -10.71 1.10 3.44
N TRP A 85 -10.30 0.08 4.19
CA TRP A 85 -11.17 -0.64 5.12
C TRP A 85 -11.83 0.30 6.12
N SER A 86 -11.03 1.14 6.79
CA SER A 86 -11.53 2.10 7.77
C SER A 86 -12.50 3.10 7.10
N ALA A 87 -12.15 3.60 5.92
CA ALA A 87 -12.97 4.54 5.16
C ALA A 87 -14.30 3.94 4.68
N ASP A 88 -14.33 2.65 4.32
CA ASP A 88 -15.57 1.94 4.00
C ASP A 88 -16.51 1.86 5.21
N LEU A 89 -15.97 1.63 6.40
CA LEU A 89 -16.74 1.59 7.65
C LEU A 89 -17.19 2.99 8.10
N ASP A 90 -16.35 4.02 7.99
CA ASP A 90 -16.69 5.42 8.32
C ASP A 90 -17.78 6.00 7.40
N ALA A 91 -17.88 5.46 6.19
CA ALA A 91 -18.90 5.84 5.22
C ALA A 91 -20.17 4.99 5.31
N MET A 92 -20.22 4.01 6.20
CA MET A 92 -21.39 3.15 6.38
C MET A 92 -22.64 3.98 6.70
N VAL A 93 -23.75 3.65 6.03
CA VAL A 93 -25.02 4.34 6.24
C VAL A 93 -25.76 3.70 7.42
N ALA A 94 -26.27 4.53 8.33
CA ALA A 94 -27.07 4.03 9.45
C ALA A 94 -28.37 3.39 8.94
N PRO A 95 -28.84 2.26 9.52
CA PRO A 95 -30.05 1.55 9.05
C PRO A 95 -31.30 2.44 8.90
N SER A 96 -31.45 3.45 9.75
CA SER A 96 -32.56 4.41 9.71
C SER A 96 -32.56 5.33 8.49
N ALA A 97 -31.39 5.53 7.86
CA ALA A 97 -31.23 6.36 6.67
C ALA A 97 -31.41 5.58 5.35
N LEU A 98 -31.80 4.30 5.42
CA LEU A 98 -32.07 3.46 4.25
C LEU A 98 -33.58 3.13 4.11
N PRO A 99 -34.40 4.00 3.50
CA PRO A 99 -35.76 3.65 3.13
C PRO A 99 -35.74 2.50 2.11
N GLY A 100 -36.25 1.34 2.50
CA GLY A 100 -36.38 0.16 1.62
C GLY A 100 -35.17 -0.80 1.61
N ALA A 101 -33.96 -0.41 2.03
CA ALA A 101 -32.85 -1.37 2.11
C ALA A 101 -32.69 -1.91 3.56
N PRO A 102 -32.84 -3.23 3.79
CA PRO A 102 -32.97 -3.81 5.13
C PRO A 102 -31.69 -3.87 5.98
N THR A 103 -30.49 -3.79 5.37
CA THR A 103 -29.24 -4.15 6.08
C THR A 103 -28.08 -3.21 5.74
N ALA A 104 -27.60 -2.46 6.74
CA ALA A 104 -26.42 -1.59 6.59
C ALA A 104 -25.11 -2.38 6.47
N MET A 105 -25.00 -3.51 7.19
CA MET A 105 -23.82 -4.37 7.21
C MET A 105 -24.23 -5.81 7.48
N ASP A 106 -23.54 -6.75 6.83
CA ASP A 106 -23.70 -8.19 7.06
C ASP A 106 -22.35 -8.90 7.05
N TRP A 107 -22.17 -9.84 7.97
CA TRP A 107 -21.03 -10.75 8.03
C TRP A 107 -21.54 -12.18 8.08
N ASP A 108 -21.21 -12.99 7.08
CA ASP A 108 -21.65 -14.39 6.99
C ASP A 108 -20.53 -15.41 7.31
N GLY A 109 -19.40 -14.95 7.83
CA GLY A 109 -18.22 -15.79 8.08
C GLY A 109 -17.23 -15.85 6.92
N ARG A 110 -17.61 -15.37 5.73
CA ARG A 110 -16.78 -15.35 4.52
C ARG A 110 -16.73 -13.99 3.86
N VAL A 111 -17.76 -13.18 3.94
CA VAL A 111 -17.77 -11.86 3.32
C VAL A 111 -18.35 -10.85 4.29
N LEU A 112 -17.67 -9.71 4.42
CA LEU A 112 -18.25 -8.54 5.06
C LEU A 112 -18.84 -7.67 3.96
N ARG A 113 -20.15 -7.49 3.97
CA ARG A 113 -20.88 -6.59 3.07
C ARG A 113 -21.24 -5.33 3.85
N VAL A 114 -21.01 -4.16 3.26
CA VAL A 114 -21.29 -2.86 3.86
C VAL A 114 -21.97 -1.96 2.85
N THR A 115 -23.08 -1.33 3.25
CA THR A 115 -23.74 -0.29 2.46
C THR A 115 -23.19 1.05 2.93
N ARG A 116 -22.52 1.76 2.04
CA ARG A 116 -21.88 3.04 2.34
C ARG A 116 -22.38 4.15 1.43
N ARG A 117 -22.24 5.39 1.89
CA ARG A 117 -22.39 6.57 1.03
C ARG A 117 -21.26 6.62 0.01
N ASN A 118 -21.60 7.00 -1.22
CA ASN A 118 -20.61 7.38 -2.21
C ASN A 118 -19.96 8.71 -1.79
N SER A 119 -18.63 8.73 -1.69
CA SER A 119 -17.86 9.90 -1.26
C SER A 119 -17.21 10.66 -2.41
N THR A 120 -17.39 10.20 -3.65
CA THR A 120 -16.71 10.75 -4.84
C THR A 120 -17.41 12.00 -5.35
N GLU A 121 -18.74 12.04 -5.31
CA GLU A 121 -19.55 13.22 -5.67
C GLU A 121 -20.78 13.35 -4.76
N ALA A 122 -21.14 14.59 -4.39
CA ALA A 122 -22.31 14.86 -3.57
C ALA A 122 -23.60 14.49 -4.35
N GLY A 123 -24.35 13.49 -3.86
CA GLY A 123 -25.59 13.01 -4.48
C GLY A 123 -25.44 11.72 -5.30
N ASP A 124 -24.26 11.11 -5.33
CA ASP A 124 -23.95 9.97 -6.21
C ASP A 124 -24.40 8.60 -5.66
N GLY A 125 -25.52 8.58 -4.95
CA GLY A 125 -26.19 7.37 -4.48
C GLY A 125 -25.44 6.57 -3.40
N LEU A 126 -25.91 5.34 -3.21
CA LEU A 126 -25.32 4.35 -2.30
C LEU A 126 -24.35 3.44 -3.04
N LEU A 127 -23.40 2.85 -2.31
CA LEU A 127 -22.53 1.80 -2.80
C LEU A 127 -22.62 0.58 -1.89
N VAL A 128 -22.51 -0.59 -2.49
CA VAL A 128 -22.25 -1.83 -1.78
C VAL A 128 -20.77 -2.13 -1.93
N VAL A 129 -20.08 -2.25 -0.79
CA VAL A 129 -18.71 -2.71 -0.74
C VAL A 129 -18.65 -4.04 -0.03
N ALA A 130 -17.75 -4.90 -0.48
CA ALA A 130 -17.58 -6.21 0.10
C ALA A 130 -16.10 -6.51 0.28
N TRP A 131 -15.78 -7.13 1.40
CA TRP A 131 -14.42 -7.57 1.71
C TRP A 131 -14.44 -9.07 1.86
N THR A 132 -13.45 -9.75 1.28
CA THR A 132 -13.30 -11.20 1.42
C THR A 132 -11.82 -11.60 1.49
N ARG A 133 -11.57 -12.79 2.02
CA ARG A 133 -10.37 -13.57 1.74
C ARG A 133 -10.77 -14.59 0.69
N GLY A 134 -10.18 -14.49 -0.50
CA GLY A 134 -10.51 -15.38 -1.61
C GLY A 134 -9.27 -15.84 -2.38
N ASN A 135 -9.35 -17.03 -2.95
CA ASN A 135 -8.31 -17.56 -3.80
C ASN A 135 -8.30 -16.85 -5.17
N ARG A 136 -7.15 -16.31 -5.58
CA ARG A 136 -6.87 -15.82 -6.93
C ARG A 136 -5.57 -16.43 -7.39
N ASP A 137 -5.63 -17.18 -8.48
CA ASP A 137 -4.47 -17.83 -9.11
C ASP A 137 -3.60 -18.65 -8.11
N GLY A 138 -4.25 -19.33 -7.17
CA GLY A 138 -3.59 -20.15 -6.14
C GLY A 138 -3.16 -19.40 -4.89
N ILE A 139 -3.36 -18.08 -4.83
CA ILE A 139 -2.99 -17.23 -3.70
C ILE A 139 -4.26 -16.81 -2.97
N GLU A 140 -4.31 -17.04 -1.66
CA GLU A 140 -5.36 -16.51 -0.80
C GLU A 140 -5.11 -15.02 -0.56
N GLN A 141 -5.96 -14.17 -1.13
CA GLN A 141 -5.77 -12.73 -1.11
C GLN A 141 -6.87 -12.05 -0.29
N TRP A 142 -6.52 -10.96 0.39
CA TRP A 142 -7.46 -9.98 0.86
C TRP A 142 -7.94 -9.14 -0.32
N LEU A 143 -9.24 -9.16 -0.53
CA LEU A 143 -9.87 -8.56 -1.70
C LEU A 143 -10.97 -7.61 -1.25
N ARG A 144 -11.12 -6.53 -1.99
CA ARG A 144 -12.22 -5.58 -1.88
C ARG A 144 -13.01 -5.55 -3.18
N TRP A 145 -14.31 -5.67 -3.13
CA TRP A 145 -15.23 -5.49 -4.25
C TRP A 145 -16.15 -4.30 -4.01
N GLN A 146 -16.57 -3.65 -5.09
CA GLN A 146 -17.48 -2.51 -5.04
C GLN A 146 -18.47 -2.52 -6.20
N SER A 147 -19.73 -2.22 -5.90
CA SER A 147 -20.78 -2.04 -6.91
C SER A 147 -20.64 -0.72 -7.69
N ALA A 148 -21.37 -0.61 -8.80
CA ALA A 148 -21.68 0.71 -9.37
C ALA A 148 -22.54 1.54 -8.39
N PRO A 149 -22.60 2.88 -8.55
CA PRO A 149 -23.52 3.73 -7.79
C PRO A 149 -24.98 3.28 -7.90
N LEU A 150 -25.66 3.21 -6.77
CA LEU A 150 -27.02 2.67 -6.63
C LEU A 150 -27.99 3.77 -6.25
N ARG A 151 -29.13 3.82 -6.96
CA ARG A 151 -30.21 4.79 -6.70
C ARG A 151 -31.53 4.13 -6.34
N LEU A 152 -31.74 2.90 -6.81
CA LEU A 152 -32.96 2.14 -6.59
C LEU A 152 -32.70 1.00 -5.60
N GLN A 153 -33.72 0.66 -4.81
CA GLN A 153 -33.69 -0.45 -3.87
C GLN A 153 -33.44 -1.81 -4.57
N GLN A 154 -33.99 -2.00 -5.77
CA GLN A 154 -33.80 -3.22 -6.56
C GLN A 154 -32.33 -3.41 -6.98
N ASP A 155 -31.66 -2.32 -7.39
CA ASP A 155 -30.24 -2.35 -7.76
C ASP A 155 -29.38 -2.70 -6.53
N TRP A 156 -29.75 -2.17 -5.37
CA TRP A 156 -29.09 -2.51 -4.10
C TRP A 156 -29.22 -4.00 -3.77
N GLN A 157 -30.43 -4.58 -3.84
CA GLN A 157 -30.63 -6.00 -3.57
C GLN A 157 -29.81 -6.88 -4.51
N THR A 158 -29.74 -6.47 -5.78
CA THR A 158 -28.93 -7.14 -6.80
C THR A 158 -27.45 -7.05 -6.46
N ALA A 159 -26.94 -5.87 -6.14
CA ALA A 159 -25.54 -5.67 -5.74
C ALA A 159 -25.16 -6.43 -4.46
N TRP A 160 -26.06 -6.50 -3.48
CA TRP A 160 -25.84 -7.26 -2.24
C TRP A 160 -25.72 -8.76 -2.50
N THR A 161 -26.55 -9.28 -3.41
CA THR A 161 -26.51 -10.68 -3.85
C THR A 161 -25.24 -10.98 -4.64
N LEU A 162 -24.86 -10.08 -5.56
CA LEU A 162 -23.63 -10.20 -6.35
C LEU A 162 -22.39 -10.18 -5.46
N ALA A 163 -22.34 -9.34 -4.42
CA ALA A 163 -21.25 -9.31 -3.47
C ALA A 163 -21.06 -10.66 -2.74
N GLY A 164 -22.16 -11.30 -2.33
CA GLY A 164 -22.12 -12.64 -1.73
C GLY A 164 -21.64 -13.71 -2.72
N GLN A 165 -22.16 -13.69 -3.95
CA GLN A 165 -21.73 -14.60 -5.01
C GLN A 165 -20.26 -14.42 -5.38
N TRP A 166 -19.79 -13.18 -5.48
CA TRP A 166 -18.41 -12.82 -5.77
C TRP A 166 -17.43 -13.43 -4.77
N ALA A 167 -17.76 -13.38 -3.48
CA ALA A 167 -16.90 -13.94 -2.44
C ALA A 167 -16.80 -15.48 -2.48
N GLN A 168 -17.80 -16.16 -3.05
CA GLN A 168 -17.84 -17.62 -3.16
C GLN A 168 -17.30 -18.13 -4.50
N SER A 169 -17.73 -17.51 -5.61
CA SER A 169 -17.47 -17.94 -6.98
C SER A 169 -17.54 -16.73 -7.93
N PRO A 170 -16.45 -15.96 -8.05
CA PRO A 170 -16.44 -14.70 -8.78
C PRO A 170 -16.56 -14.92 -10.30
N SER A 171 -17.51 -14.23 -10.93
CA SER A 171 -17.59 -14.10 -12.40
C SER A 171 -16.54 -13.13 -12.92
N ASP A 172 -16.24 -13.17 -14.22
CA ASP A 172 -15.28 -12.23 -14.83
C ASP A 172 -15.72 -10.76 -14.72
N SER A 173 -17.04 -10.50 -14.76
CA SER A 173 -17.58 -9.16 -14.54
C SER A 173 -17.38 -8.70 -13.09
N ALA A 174 -17.57 -9.58 -12.11
CA ALA A 174 -17.36 -9.27 -10.70
C ALA A 174 -15.87 -9.06 -10.38
N LYS A 175 -14.96 -9.82 -11.01
CA LYS A 175 -13.51 -9.61 -10.86
C LYS A 175 -13.06 -8.24 -11.35
N LYS A 176 -13.69 -7.66 -12.37
CA LYS A 176 -13.36 -6.29 -12.84
C LYS A 176 -13.66 -5.20 -11.80
N GLN A 177 -14.48 -5.51 -10.81
CA GLN A 177 -14.87 -4.61 -9.71
C GLN A 177 -14.10 -4.91 -8.42
N GLU A 178 -13.17 -5.86 -8.45
CA GLU A 178 -12.37 -6.25 -7.31
C GLU A 178 -10.99 -5.58 -7.34
N VAL A 179 -10.43 -5.37 -6.15
CA VAL A 179 -9.08 -4.88 -5.93
C VAL A 179 -8.40 -5.87 -5.00
N ALA A 180 -7.27 -6.42 -5.43
CA ALA A 180 -6.43 -7.27 -4.61
C ALA A 180 -5.45 -6.41 -3.79
N ILE A 181 -5.31 -6.72 -2.50
CA ILE A 181 -4.56 -5.89 -1.55
C ILE A 181 -3.31 -6.61 -1.07
N ALA A 182 -3.47 -7.77 -0.43
CA ALA A 182 -2.34 -8.52 0.13
C ALA A 182 -2.66 -10.01 0.21
N ALA A 183 -1.64 -10.86 0.12
CA ALA A 183 -1.79 -12.28 0.42
C ALA A 183 -1.98 -12.49 1.92
N LEU A 184 -2.91 -13.37 2.29
CA LEU A 184 -3.25 -13.67 3.67
C LEU A 184 -3.16 -15.17 3.95
N ASP A 185 -2.82 -15.52 5.19
CA ASP A 185 -2.99 -16.84 5.81
C ASP A 185 -4.25 -16.93 6.66
N GLN A 186 -4.71 -15.81 7.24
CA GLN A 186 -5.96 -15.73 8.00
C GLN A 186 -6.70 -14.41 7.79
N TRP A 187 -8.02 -14.43 7.96
CA TRP A 187 -8.83 -13.22 8.08
C TRP A 187 -10.05 -13.50 8.98
N GLN A 188 -10.22 -12.68 10.01
CA GLN A 188 -11.31 -12.80 10.97
C GLN A 188 -11.85 -11.42 11.35
N ILE A 189 -13.11 -11.40 11.77
CA ILE A 189 -13.80 -10.21 12.25
C ILE A 189 -14.43 -10.50 13.61
N TYR A 190 -14.31 -9.53 14.52
CA TYR A 190 -15.01 -9.52 15.80
C TYR A 190 -15.83 -8.24 15.93
N TYR A 191 -16.97 -8.34 16.60
CA TYR A 191 -17.83 -7.20 16.92
C TYR A 191 -17.71 -6.85 18.39
N TYR A 192 -17.59 -5.55 18.67
CA TYR A 192 -17.72 -5.01 20.01
C TYR A 192 -19.18 -4.65 20.24
N ARG A 193 -19.81 -5.30 21.22
CA ARG A 193 -21.22 -5.09 21.60
C ARG A 193 -21.34 -5.22 23.11
N GLY A 194 -22.01 -4.28 23.76
CA GLY A 194 -22.30 -4.38 25.19
C GLY A 194 -21.05 -4.53 26.08
N GLY A 195 -19.93 -3.93 25.69
CA GLY A 195 -18.70 -3.94 26.48
C GLY A 195 -17.72 -5.10 26.21
N ALA A 196 -18.03 -6.00 25.27
CA ALA A 196 -17.18 -7.15 24.98
C ALA A 196 -17.00 -7.41 23.48
N TRP A 197 -15.85 -8.00 23.13
CA TRP A 197 -15.58 -8.52 21.79
C TRP A 197 -16.21 -9.92 21.67
N SER A 198 -17.03 -10.11 20.64
CA SER A 198 -17.64 -11.41 20.33
C SER A 198 -17.57 -11.72 18.84
N ASN A 199 -17.69 -13.00 18.49
CA ASN A 199 -17.80 -13.41 17.10
C ASN A 199 -19.17 -12.93 16.56
N PRO A 200 -19.22 -12.28 15.38
CA PRO A 200 -20.47 -11.78 14.80
C PRO A 200 -21.59 -12.80 14.66
N LEU A 201 -21.23 -14.08 14.44
CA LEU A 201 -22.17 -15.19 14.23
C LEU A 201 -22.57 -15.89 15.53
N SER A 202 -21.96 -15.54 16.67
CA SER A 202 -22.39 -16.04 17.96
C SER A 202 -23.68 -15.32 18.38
N SER A 203 -24.65 -16.07 18.90
CA SER A 203 -25.87 -15.50 19.46
C SER A 203 -25.51 -14.57 20.63
N SER A 204 -25.83 -13.28 20.53
CA SER A 204 -25.81 -12.36 21.66
C SER A 204 -27.03 -12.66 22.54
N GLY A 205 -26.84 -13.47 23.58
CA GLY A 205 -27.90 -13.81 24.52
C GLY A 205 -28.17 -12.66 25.50
N THR A 206 -29.31 -11.99 25.33
CA THR A 206 -30.26 -11.66 26.42
C THR A 206 -31.58 -11.22 25.77
N PRO A 207 -32.63 -12.07 25.77
CA PRO A 207 -33.96 -11.64 25.38
C PRO A 207 -34.52 -10.75 26.50
N THR A 208 -34.58 -9.43 26.30
CA THR A 208 -35.52 -8.60 27.05
C THR A 208 -36.91 -8.89 26.50
N SER A 209 -37.68 -9.69 27.24
CA SER A 209 -39.07 -9.97 26.94
C SER A 209 -39.88 -8.69 26.95
N ASP A 210 -40.20 -8.14 25.79
CA ASP A 210 -41.51 -7.55 25.53
C ASP A 210 -41.80 -7.42 24.02
N THR A 211 -42.82 -8.18 23.60
CA THR A 211 -43.70 -8.03 22.41
C THR A 211 -43.15 -7.71 21.00
N VAL A 212 -43.43 -8.67 20.09
CA VAL A 212 -43.67 -8.59 18.63
C VAL A 212 -42.45 -8.60 17.67
N GLN A 213 -42.37 -9.72 16.94
CA GLN A 213 -41.57 -10.10 15.76
C GLN A 213 -40.06 -10.41 15.93
N PRO A 214 -39.61 -11.64 15.59
CA PRO A 214 -38.20 -11.96 15.44
C PRO A 214 -37.75 -11.54 14.04
N VAL A 215 -37.52 -10.26 13.82
CA VAL A 215 -36.52 -9.85 12.84
C VAL A 215 -35.25 -9.72 13.65
N GLN A 216 -34.31 -10.66 13.50
CA GLN A 216 -32.94 -10.51 14.01
C GLN A 216 -32.31 -9.31 13.29
N ARG A 217 -32.68 -8.10 13.72
CA ARG A 217 -31.97 -6.87 13.38
C ARG A 217 -30.65 -6.99 14.14
N SER A 218 -29.64 -7.57 13.50
CA SER A 218 -28.26 -7.46 13.97
C SER A 218 -27.96 -5.96 14.04
N GLY A 219 -28.13 -5.38 15.22
CA GLY A 219 -27.76 -4.00 15.47
C GLY A 219 -26.33 -3.78 14.99
N LEU A 220 -26.08 -2.60 14.41
CA LEU A 220 -24.74 -2.19 14.04
C LEU A 220 -23.84 -2.33 15.29
N PRO A 221 -22.68 -2.99 15.20
CA PRO A 221 -21.81 -3.13 16.35
C PRO A 221 -21.16 -1.80 16.71
N ASP A 222 -20.93 -1.58 18.00
CA ASP A 222 -20.25 -0.38 18.53
C ASP A 222 -18.80 -0.26 18.01
N GLY A 223 -18.20 -1.41 17.65
CA GLY A 223 -16.89 -1.48 17.04
C GLY A 223 -16.66 -2.78 16.28
N ILE A 224 -15.67 -2.75 15.39
CA ILE A 224 -15.28 -3.88 14.54
C ILE A 224 -13.77 -4.06 14.66
N ARG A 225 -13.35 -5.27 15.00
CA ARG A 225 -11.94 -5.68 15.00
C ARG A 225 -11.67 -6.54 13.78
N LEU A 226 -10.75 -6.08 12.96
CA LEU A 226 -10.19 -6.82 11.84
C LEU A 226 -8.92 -7.52 12.32
N VAL A 227 -8.83 -8.83 12.11
CA VAL A 227 -7.61 -9.62 12.35
C VAL A 227 -7.17 -10.24 11.03
N LEU A 228 -5.95 -9.91 10.59
CA LEU A 228 -5.34 -10.41 9.37
C LEU A 228 -4.11 -11.24 9.74
N GLY A 229 -4.00 -12.46 9.24
CA GLY A 229 -2.72 -13.16 9.17
C GLY A 229 -2.13 -12.86 7.81
N VAL A 230 -1.14 -11.97 7.72
CA VAL A 230 -0.49 -11.58 6.46
C VAL A 230 0.53 -12.66 6.08
N ALA A 231 0.42 -13.17 4.85
CA ALA A 231 1.23 -14.30 4.40
C ALA A 231 2.69 -13.93 4.12
N THR A 232 3.60 -14.88 4.31
CA THR A 232 4.99 -14.75 3.80
C THR A 232 4.99 -14.74 2.26
N PRO A 233 5.89 -14.00 1.60
CA PRO A 233 7.07 -13.30 2.14
C PRO A 233 6.84 -11.80 2.43
N HIS A 234 5.62 -11.38 2.77
CA HIS A 234 5.35 -9.97 3.04
C HIS A 234 6.22 -9.43 4.20
N PRO A 235 6.77 -8.20 4.12
CA PRO A 235 7.62 -7.62 5.17
C PRO A 235 6.92 -7.49 6.53
N LEU A 236 5.60 -7.33 6.54
CA LEU A 236 4.74 -7.33 7.73
C LEU A 236 4.00 -8.66 7.94
N SER A 237 4.58 -9.78 7.49
CA SER A 237 3.97 -11.11 7.69
C SER A 237 3.76 -11.42 9.17
N GLY A 238 2.68 -12.16 9.47
CA GLY A 238 2.22 -12.41 10.84
C GLY A 238 0.83 -11.81 11.10
N VAL A 239 0.44 -11.75 12.38
CA VAL A 239 -0.89 -11.31 12.77
C VAL A 239 -0.93 -9.79 12.96
N LEU A 240 -1.80 -9.13 12.19
CA LEU A 240 -2.14 -7.72 12.31
C LEU A 240 -3.57 -7.58 12.84
N THR A 241 -3.76 -6.71 13.83
CA THR A 241 -5.08 -6.37 14.38
C THR A 241 -5.37 -4.89 14.19
N ARG A 242 -6.57 -4.57 13.70
CA ARG A 242 -7.05 -3.20 13.51
C ARG A 242 -8.46 -3.06 14.08
N ASP A 243 -8.62 -2.15 15.03
CA ASP A 243 -9.91 -1.84 15.63
C ASP A 243 -10.51 -0.57 15.01
N TRP A 244 -11.81 -0.62 14.76
CA TRP A 244 -12.65 0.49 14.32
C TRP A 244 -13.79 0.67 15.31
N ALA A 245 -14.16 1.91 15.59
CA ALA A 245 -15.27 2.27 16.48
C ALA A 245 -16.30 3.09 15.70
N GLN A 246 -17.59 2.84 15.96
CA GLN A 246 -18.66 3.53 15.27
C GLN A 246 -18.67 5.04 15.60
N PRO A 247 -18.56 5.95 14.62
CA PRO A 247 -18.44 7.39 14.88
C PRO A 247 -19.61 8.03 15.63
N THR A 248 -20.80 7.43 15.55
CA THR A 248 -22.02 7.97 16.18
C THR A 248 -22.08 7.77 17.70
N LEU A 249 -21.04 7.23 18.34
CA LEU A 249 -20.92 7.08 19.80
C LEU A 249 -20.51 8.36 20.54
N THR A 250 -20.30 9.50 19.87
CA THR A 250 -19.81 10.75 20.48
C THR A 250 -20.85 11.57 21.26
N GLY A 251 -22.00 11.00 21.68
CA GLY A 251 -23.15 11.79 22.17
C GLY A 251 -23.88 11.32 23.43
N SER A 252 -23.32 10.47 24.30
CA SER A 252 -23.99 10.12 25.57
C SER A 252 -23.03 9.88 26.74
N ALA A 253 -22.14 10.84 26.97
CA ALA A 253 -21.47 11.02 28.25
C ALA A 253 -21.55 12.49 28.65
N GLN A 254 -22.71 12.89 29.18
CA GLN A 254 -22.83 14.04 30.08
C GLN A 254 -24.03 13.85 31.01
#